data_AF-A0A2N2SWR9-F1
#
_entry.id   AF-A0A2N2SWR9-F1
#
_cell.length_a   1.000
_cell.length_b   1.000
_cell.length_c   1.000
_cell.angle_alpha   90.00
_cell.angle_beta   90.00
_cell.angle_gamma   90.00
#
_symmetry.space_group_name_H-M   'P 1'
#
loop_
_entity.id
_entity.type
_entity.pdbx_description
1 polymer ?
#
loop_
_entity_poly.entity_id
_entity_poly.type
_entity_poly.pdbx_seq_one_letter_code
_entity_poly.pdbx_strand_id
1 'polypeptide(L)'
;SDRIEGVKTLSVGGIDANSDGLADFSPITLSFSANAFTASSGTLERYDTSTSSWVASSAYNPATDSSGARFRVTDAQGGVDYSFEFTAVGAWTSGESLVFSPTAAGVADNRNAVALGALQTSKLMLAGSSGSPTATFQSVYAQMVTQVGNKTREVQVNEKAQETLLTQATDARDSLSGVNLDEEAANLMRYQMAYQSAAKVMSVAQTLFDEVLAISR
;
A
#
# COMPACT_ATOMS: atom_id res chain seq x y z
N SER A 1 12.33 -14.92 44.31
CA SER A 1 12.09 -13.85 43.33
C SER A 1 11.31 -12.68 43.92
N ASP A 2 11.67 -12.24 45.13
CA ASP A 2 10.88 -11.25 45.91
C ASP A 2 11.77 -10.12 46.45
N ARG A 3 12.92 -9.92 45.79
CA ARG A 3 13.97 -8.94 46.15
C ARG A 3 14.17 -7.88 45.06
N ILE A 4 13.54 -8.07 43.90
CA ILE A 4 13.59 -7.14 42.77
C ILE A 4 12.17 -6.95 42.25
N GLU A 5 11.78 -5.68 42.14
CA GLU A 5 10.47 -5.26 41.65
C GLU A 5 10.62 -4.24 40.52
N GLY A 6 9.57 -4.13 39.70
CA GLY A 6 9.45 -3.05 38.72
C GLY A 6 10.55 -3.04 37.67
N VAL A 7 10.97 -4.21 37.19
CA VAL A 7 11.95 -4.31 36.09
C VAL A 7 11.35 -3.67 34.84
N LYS A 8 12.02 -2.66 34.31
CA LYS A 8 11.59 -1.95 33.10
C LYS A 8 12.77 -1.82 32.15
N THR A 9 12.57 -2.29 30.93
CA THR A 9 13.55 -2.12 29.86
C THR A 9 13.47 -0.70 29.30
N LEU A 10 14.60 -0.01 29.23
CA LEU A 10 14.75 1.38 28.80
C LEU A 10 15.22 1.47 27.35
N SER A 11 16.13 0.58 26.93
CA SER A 11 16.60 0.46 25.55
C SER A 11 16.97 -0.99 25.23
N VAL A 12 16.70 -1.39 23.99
CA VAL A 12 17.08 -2.69 23.40
C VAL A 12 17.77 -2.52 22.05
N GLY A 13 18.63 -1.51 21.93
CA GLY A 13 19.26 -1.16 20.65
C GLY A 13 20.05 -2.34 20.07
N GLY A 14 19.58 -2.88 18.94
CA GLY A 14 20.28 -3.92 18.15
C GLY A 14 20.40 -5.30 18.80
N ILE A 15 19.66 -5.59 19.86
CA ILE A 15 19.74 -6.87 20.60
C ILE A 15 19.15 -8.05 19.82
N ASP A 16 18.61 -7.81 18.63
CA ASP A 16 18.17 -8.86 17.71
C ASP A 16 19.11 -8.85 16.48
N ALA A 17 20.37 -9.20 16.72
CA ALA A 17 21.42 -9.11 15.71
C ALA A 17 21.19 -10.11 14.57
N ASN A 18 20.52 -11.22 14.89
CA ASN A 18 20.11 -12.28 13.96
C ASN A 18 18.67 -12.07 13.40
N SER A 19 17.91 -11.08 13.89
CA SER A 19 16.50 -10.83 13.52
C SER A 19 15.57 -12.02 13.77
N ASP A 20 15.88 -12.85 14.77
CA ASP A 20 15.11 -14.05 15.14
C ASP A 20 13.98 -13.75 16.14
N GLY A 21 13.87 -12.51 16.62
CA GLY A 21 12.85 -12.14 17.59
C GLY A 21 13.14 -12.65 18.99
N LEU A 22 14.39 -12.98 19.32
CA LEU A 22 14.90 -13.14 20.69
C LEU A 22 15.75 -11.93 21.05
N ALA A 23 16.32 -11.93 22.24
CA ALA A 23 17.23 -10.88 22.67
C ALA A 23 18.61 -11.52 22.89
N ASP A 24 19.58 -11.18 22.06
CA ASP A 24 20.95 -11.73 21.98
C ASP A 24 21.89 -11.15 23.07
N PHE A 25 21.39 -10.69 24.21
CA PHE A 25 22.26 -10.21 25.29
C PHE A 25 22.72 -11.39 26.17
N SER A 26 24.00 -11.35 26.56
CA SER A 26 24.54 -12.33 27.51
C SER A 26 23.88 -12.14 28.88
N PRO A 27 23.53 -13.22 29.61
CA PRO A 27 22.90 -13.09 30.92
C PRO A 27 23.73 -12.22 31.86
N ILE A 28 23.07 -11.23 32.48
CA ILE A 28 23.70 -10.30 33.41
C ILE A 28 23.44 -10.81 34.81
N THR A 29 24.51 -11.17 35.53
CA THR A 29 24.42 -11.59 36.93
C THR A 29 24.66 -10.40 37.83
N LEU A 30 23.71 -10.10 38.70
CA LEU A 30 23.82 -9.14 39.79
C LEU A 30 24.20 -9.88 41.07
N SER A 31 25.39 -9.65 41.60
CA SER A 31 25.85 -10.20 42.88
C SER A 31 25.89 -9.12 43.96
N PHE A 32 25.45 -9.47 45.16
CA PHE A 32 25.51 -8.60 46.33
C PHE A 32 26.63 -9.02 47.28
N SER A 33 27.52 -8.08 47.61
CA SER A 33 28.55 -8.28 48.62
C SER A 33 28.93 -6.95 49.27
N ALA A 34 29.25 -6.96 50.56
CA ALA A 34 29.74 -5.79 51.29
C ALA A 34 28.88 -4.51 51.09
N ASN A 35 27.55 -4.62 51.18
CA ASN A 35 26.60 -3.51 50.97
C ASN A 35 26.70 -2.83 49.59
N ALA A 36 27.12 -3.58 48.58
CA ALA A 36 27.17 -3.11 47.21
C ALA A 36 26.72 -4.22 46.23
N PHE A 37 26.07 -3.79 45.14
CA PHE A 37 25.78 -4.63 44.00
C PHE A 37 26.88 -4.59 42.97
N THR A 38 27.13 -5.72 42.32
CA THR A 38 28.09 -5.86 41.23
C THR A 38 27.40 -6.56 40.08
N ALA A 39 27.46 -5.97 38.89
CA ALA A 39 26.96 -6.59 37.67
C ALA A 39 28.12 -7.31 36.96
N SER A 40 27.86 -8.48 36.38
CA SER A 40 28.85 -9.24 35.60
C SER A 40 29.26 -8.53 34.30
N SER A 41 28.42 -7.64 33.80
CA SER A 41 28.66 -6.78 32.64
C SER A 41 27.86 -5.47 32.76
N GLY A 42 28.25 -4.46 31.97
CA GLY A 42 27.65 -3.13 31.99
C GLY A 42 28.06 -2.26 33.18
N THR A 43 27.60 -1.02 33.16
CA THR A 43 27.72 -0.07 34.27
C THR A 43 26.45 -0.12 35.13
N LEU A 44 26.64 -0.06 36.45
CA LEU A 44 25.54 0.02 37.43
C LEU A 44 25.44 1.45 37.95
N GLU A 45 24.25 2.03 37.85
CA GLU A 45 23.93 3.34 38.36
C GLU A 45 22.81 3.22 39.39
N ARG A 46 22.87 4.01 40.47
CA ARG A 46 21.82 4.12 41.48
C ARG A 46 21.09 5.44 41.30
N TYR A 47 19.78 5.43 41.48
CA TYR A 47 19.01 6.67 41.49
C TYR A 47 19.19 7.38 42.82
N ASP A 48 19.67 8.62 42.79
CA ASP A 48 19.77 9.49 43.95
C ASP A 48 18.52 10.38 44.04
N THR A 49 17.72 10.18 45.09
CA THR A 49 16.49 10.93 45.32
C THR A 49 16.73 12.37 45.74
N SER A 50 17.92 12.70 46.26
CA SER A 50 18.25 14.06 46.70
C SER A 50 18.60 14.97 45.52
N THR A 51 19.24 14.42 44.49
CA THR A 51 19.65 15.12 43.27
C THR A 51 18.78 14.78 42.05
N SER A 52 17.80 13.90 42.23
CA SER A 52 16.89 13.39 41.17
C SER A 52 17.64 12.87 39.93
N SER A 53 18.84 12.33 40.12
CA SER A 53 19.77 11.95 39.05
C SER A 53 20.31 10.55 39.23
N TRP A 54 20.72 9.93 38.13
CA TRP A 54 21.45 8.66 38.16
C TRP A 54 22.92 8.92 38.48
N VAL A 55 23.44 8.23 39.48
CA VAL A 55 24.83 8.34 39.90
C VAL A 55 25.51 6.98 39.77
N ALA A 56 26.78 6.97 39.35
CA ALA A 56 27.59 5.75 39.28
C ALA A 56 27.91 5.24 40.69
N SER A 57 26.95 4.53 41.29
CA SER A 57 27.02 3.99 42.64
C SER A 57 26.33 2.64 42.66
N SER A 58 26.97 1.69 43.33
CA SER A 58 26.47 0.35 43.57
C SER A 58 25.96 0.15 45.00
N ALA A 59 26.00 1.20 45.84
CA ALA A 59 25.73 1.07 47.27
C ALA A 59 24.28 0.66 47.54
N TYR A 60 24.11 -0.37 48.36
CA TYR A 60 22.83 -0.81 48.88
C TYR A 60 23.02 -1.29 50.32
N ASN A 61 22.40 -0.59 51.26
CA ASN A 61 22.43 -0.98 52.66
C ASN A 61 21.09 -1.65 53.05
N PRO A 62 21.08 -2.97 53.32
CA PRO A 62 19.89 -3.72 53.72
C PRO A 62 19.12 -3.13 54.91
N ALA A 63 19.78 -2.39 55.79
CA ALA A 63 19.14 -1.79 56.96
C ALA A 63 18.36 -0.51 56.64
N THR A 64 18.74 0.23 55.59
CA THR A 64 18.16 1.55 55.26
C THR A 64 17.47 1.60 53.91
N ASP A 65 17.90 0.80 52.94
CA ASP A 65 17.40 0.76 51.57
C ASP A 65 16.38 -0.38 51.32
N SER A 66 15.96 -1.08 52.37
CA SER A 66 15.03 -2.22 52.27
C SER A 66 13.64 -1.84 51.77
N SER A 67 13.27 -0.56 51.82
CA SER A 67 12.02 0.00 51.29
C SER A 67 12.00 0.15 49.75
N GLY A 68 13.15 0.03 49.09
CA GLY A 68 13.26 0.10 47.63
C GLY A 68 14.31 1.10 47.16
N ALA A 69 15.42 0.60 46.64
CA ALA A 69 16.42 1.40 45.93
C ALA A 69 16.39 1.09 44.44
N ARG A 70 16.36 2.14 43.61
CA ARG A 70 16.34 2.01 42.16
C ARG A 70 17.75 1.94 41.59
N PHE A 71 17.94 0.98 40.70
CA PHE A 71 19.17 0.76 39.97
C PHE A 71 18.90 0.72 38.48
N ARG A 72 19.88 1.14 37.70
CA ARG A 72 19.91 1.03 36.25
C ARG A 72 21.19 0.33 35.86
N VAL A 73 21.05 -0.65 34.97
CA VAL A 73 22.18 -1.29 34.31
C VAL A 73 22.19 -0.80 32.87
N THR A 74 23.36 -0.36 32.40
CA THR A 74 23.59 -0.02 31.00
C THR A 74 24.76 -0.85 30.50
N ASP A 75 24.50 -1.74 29.56
CA ASP A 75 25.53 -2.54 28.91
C ASP A 75 25.70 -2.07 27.47
N ALA A 76 26.91 -1.61 27.15
CA ALA A 76 27.27 -1.08 25.84
C ALA A 76 28.29 -2.04 25.21
N GLN A 77 27.79 -3.02 24.46
CA GLN A 77 28.64 -3.99 23.78
C GLN A 77 28.66 -3.70 22.28
N GLY A 78 29.71 -3.04 21.81
CA GLY A 78 30.09 -3.04 20.39
C GLY A 78 29.01 -2.61 19.39
N GLY A 79 28.07 -1.74 19.78
CA GLY A 79 26.99 -1.23 18.93
C GLY A 79 25.58 -1.68 19.32
N VAL A 80 25.45 -2.52 20.37
CA VAL A 80 24.17 -2.83 21.01
C VAL A 80 24.11 -2.22 22.41
N ASP A 81 23.09 -1.40 22.66
CA ASP A 81 22.86 -0.74 23.94
C ASP A 81 21.67 -1.40 24.63
N TYR A 82 21.95 -2.26 25.62
CA TYR A 82 20.93 -2.78 26.53
C TYR A 82 20.88 -1.92 27.77
N SER A 83 19.71 -1.41 28.12
CA SER A 83 19.53 -0.78 29.42
C SER A 83 18.19 -1.14 30.03
N PHE A 84 18.21 -1.40 31.33
CA PHE A 84 17.02 -1.66 32.13
C PHE A 84 17.19 -1.06 33.52
N GLU A 85 16.07 -0.68 34.11
CA GLU A 85 15.97 -0.26 35.50
C GLU A 85 15.22 -1.31 36.32
N PHE A 86 15.57 -1.41 37.59
CA PHE A 86 14.90 -2.27 38.55
C PHE A 86 14.95 -1.65 39.95
N THR A 87 14.03 -2.08 40.82
CA THR A 87 14.01 -1.66 42.23
C THR A 87 14.41 -2.82 43.11
N ALA A 88 15.52 -2.71 43.83
CA ALA A 88 15.95 -3.69 44.82
C ALA A 88 15.25 -3.44 46.16
N VAL A 89 14.61 -4.48 46.71
CA VAL A 89 13.84 -4.43 47.96
C VAL A 89 14.30 -5.50 48.94
N GLY A 90 14.10 -5.24 50.24
CA GLY A 90 14.34 -6.20 51.32
C GLY A 90 15.81 -6.39 51.73
N ALA A 91 16.05 -7.30 52.67
CA ALA A 91 17.39 -7.53 53.20
C ALA A 91 18.18 -8.51 52.32
N TRP A 92 19.19 -8.02 51.60
CA TRP A 92 20.12 -8.84 50.83
C TRP A 92 21.25 -9.37 51.71
N THR A 93 21.65 -10.62 51.50
CA THR A 93 22.77 -11.24 52.21
C THR A 93 23.99 -11.38 51.30
N SER A 94 25.20 -11.21 51.87
CA SER A 94 26.44 -11.27 51.10
C SER A 94 26.61 -12.64 50.44
N GLY A 95 26.80 -12.66 49.13
CA GLY A 95 26.87 -13.88 48.31
C GLY A 95 25.58 -14.21 47.55
N GLU A 96 24.50 -13.45 47.76
CA GLU A 96 23.30 -13.57 46.93
C GLU A 96 23.56 -13.05 45.52
N SER A 97 23.05 -13.79 44.53
CA SER A 97 23.10 -13.41 43.12
C SER A 97 21.77 -13.59 42.44
N LEU A 98 21.44 -12.68 41.52
CA LEU A 98 20.28 -12.76 40.66
C LEU A 98 20.71 -12.64 39.21
N VAL A 99 20.15 -13.49 38.34
CA VAL A 99 20.49 -13.50 36.92
C VAL A 99 19.34 -12.86 36.13
N PHE A 100 19.67 -11.86 35.33
CA PHE A 100 18.80 -11.30 34.30
C PHE A 100 19.14 -12.00 32.98
N SER A 101 18.20 -12.78 32.47
CA SER A 101 18.34 -13.47 31.18
C SER A 101 17.17 -13.13 30.26
N PRO A 102 17.35 -13.24 28.93
CA PRO A 102 16.24 -13.17 27.98
C PRO A 102 15.13 -14.15 28.40
N THR A 103 13.90 -13.66 28.54
CA THR A 103 12.74 -14.52 28.77
C THR A 103 12.43 -15.26 27.47
N ALA A 104 12.39 -16.60 27.49
CA ALA A 104 11.85 -17.37 26.38
C ALA A 104 10.38 -16.97 26.15
N ALA A 105 9.98 -16.86 24.88
CA ALA A 105 8.67 -16.36 24.42
C ALA A 105 7.52 -16.77 25.36
N GLY A 106 7.07 -15.83 26.18
CA GLY A 106 5.96 -16.04 27.11
C GLY A 106 4.62 -15.93 26.39
N VAL A 107 3.58 -16.53 26.96
CA VAL A 107 2.21 -16.56 26.39
C VAL A 107 1.58 -15.16 26.22
N ALA A 108 2.18 -14.11 26.79
CA ALA A 108 1.78 -12.70 26.67
C ALA A 108 2.74 -11.87 25.78
N ASP A 109 3.54 -12.52 24.94
CA ASP A 109 4.46 -11.84 24.04
C ASP A 109 3.74 -11.29 22.79
N ASN A 110 3.70 -9.97 22.68
CA ASN A 110 3.09 -9.25 21.56
C ASN A 110 4.07 -8.95 20.42
N ARG A 111 5.31 -9.47 20.46
CA ARG A 111 6.32 -9.26 19.39
C ARG A 111 5.83 -9.72 18.02
N ASN A 112 5.06 -10.80 17.94
CA ASN A 112 4.44 -11.24 16.68
C ASN A 112 3.39 -10.24 16.15
N ALA A 113 2.61 -9.61 17.03
CA ALA A 113 1.65 -8.57 16.62
C ALA A 113 2.37 -7.30 16.15
N VAL A 114 3.48 -6.95 16.79
CA VAL A 114 4.35 -5.84 16.37
C VAL A 114 5.02 -6.16 15.02
N ALA A 115 5.52 -7.37 14.83
CA ALA A 115 6.09 -7.83 13.57
C ALA A 115 5.06 -7.80 12.42
N LEU A 116 3.82 -8.25 12.67
CA LEU A 116 2.71 -8.13 11.72
C LEU A 116 2.39 -6.66 11.39
N GLY A 117 2.40 -5.77 12.38
CA GLY A 117 2.24 -4.33 12.15
C GLY A 117 3.38 -3.73 11.31
N ALA A 118 4.61 -4.20 11.52
CA ALA A 118 5.78 -3.78 10.74
C ALA A 118 5.72 -4.26 9.28
N LEU A 119 5.11 -5.41 8.98
CA LEU A 119 4.91 -5.87 7.60
C LEU A 119 4.02 -4.91 6.78
N GLN A 120 3.10 -4.18 7.43
CA GLN A 120 2.24 -3.20 6.75
C GLN A 120 3.05 -2.06 6.12
N THR A 121 4.11 -1.61 6.80
CA THR A 121 4.98 -0.50 6.35
C THR A 121 6.25 -0.99 5.66
N SER A 122 6.56 -2.28 5.77
CA SER A 122 7.73 -2.89 5.15
C SER A 122 7.60 -2.91 3.63
N LYS A 123 8.66 -2.44 2.97
CA LYS A 123 8.81 -2.44 1.52
C LYS A 123 9.29 -3.81 1.08
N LEU A 124 8.35 -4.75 0.92
CA LEU A 124 8.64 -6.15 0.57
C LEU A 124 8.35 -6.48 -0.90
N MET A 125 7.72 -5.53 -1.61
CA MET A 125 7.29 -5.71 -2.99
C MET A 125 8.14 -4.87 -3.94
N LEU A 126 8.22 -5.31 -5.20
CA LEU A 126 8.89 -4.63 -6.31
C LEU A 126 10.41 -4.44 -6.11
N ALA A 127 11.20 -5.29 -6.78
CA ALA A 127 12.65 -5.15 -6.78
C ALA A 127 13.05 -3.80 -7.41
N GLY A 128 13.69 -2.95 -6.62
CA GLY A 128 14.36 -1.75 -7.12
C GLY A 128 15.58 -2.12 -7.96
N SER A 129 16.21 -1.11 -8.56
CA SER A 129 17.38 -1.27 -9.44
C SER A 129 18.55 -2.04 -8.80
N SER A 130 18.62 -2.08 -7.46
CA SER A 130 19.63 -2.81 -6.68
C SER A 130 19.20 -4.22 -6.22
N GLY A 131 18.05 -4.73 -6.67
CA GLY A 131 17.49 -6.03 -6.24
C GLY A 131 16.82 -6.02 -4.86
N SER A 132 16.79 -4.88 -4.16
CA SER A 132 16.07 -4.74 -2.88
C SER A 132 14.62 -4.30 -3.11
N PRO A 133 13.64 -4.86 -2.38
CA PRO A 133 12.25 -4.46 -2.52
C PRO A 133 12.02 -3.00 -2.06
N THR A 134 11.28 -2.23 -2.85
CA THR A 134 11.15 -0.77 -2.67
C THR A 134 9.72 -0.29 -2.43
N ALA A 135 8.73 -1.14 -2.65
CA ALA A 135 7.31 -0.81 -2.58
C ALA A 135 6.61 -1.58 -1.45
N THR A 136 5.63 -0.92 -0.82
CA THR A 136 4.69 -1.56 0.12
C THR A 136 3.57 -2.24 -0.66
N PHE A 137 2.87 -3.20 -0.03
CA PHE A 137 1.69 -3.83 -0.62
C PHE A 137 0.64 -2.82 -1.08
N GLN A 138 0.39 -1.78 -0.28
CA GLN A 138 -0.58 -0.74 -0.59
C GLN A 138 -0.18 0.06 -1.84
N SER A 139 1.11 0.39 -1.98
CA SER A 139 1.60 1.12 -3.15
C SER A 139 1.49 0.31 -4.45
N VAL A 140 1.79 -1.00 -4.40
CA VAL A 140 1.66 -1.87 -5.58
C VAL A 140 0.19 -2.06 -5.96
N TYR A 141 -0.69 -2.23 -4.98
CA TYR A 141 -2.12 -2.31 -5.22
C TYR A 141 -2.67 -1.03 -5.87
N ALA A 142 -2.30 0.15 -5.35
CA ALA A 142 -2.70 1.43 -5.93
C ALA A 142 -2.20 1.61 -7.37
N GLN A 143 -0.96 1.18 -7.66
CA GLN A 143 -0.41 1.20 -9.01
C GLN A 143 -1.18 0.28 -9.96
N MET A 144 -1.52 -0.93 -9.52
CA MET A 144 -2.30 -1.88 -10.32
C MET A 144 -3.69 -1.31 -10.67
N VAL A 145 -4.40 -0.77 -9.67
CA VAL A 145 -5.71 -0.13 -9.89
C VAL A 145 -5.59 1.05 -10.87
N THR A 146 -4.54 1.85 -10.75
CA THR A 146 -4.28 2.97 -11.66
C THR A 146 -4.02 2.49 -13.09
N GLN A 147 -3.23 1.43 -13.27
CA GLN A 147 -2.96 0.85 -14.59
C GLN A 147 -4.24 0.31 -15.24
N VAL A 148 -5.06 -0.41 -14.49
CA VAL A 148 -6.35 -0.93 -14.98
C VAL A 148 -7.30 0.22 -15.34
N GLY A 149 -7.39 1.25 -14.49
CA GLY A 149 -8.21 2.44 -14.75
C GLY A 149 -7.79 3.17 -16.03
N ASN A 150 -6.48 3.40 -16.20
CA ASN A 150 -5.92 4.03 -17.40
C ASN A 150 -6.18 3.18 -18.65
N LYS A 151 -5.97 1.86 -18.58
CA LYS A 151 -6.20 0.98 -19.72
C LYS A 151 -7.67 0.93 -20.11
N THR A 152 -8.57 0.92 -19.13
CA THR A 152 -10.02 0.98 -19.35
C THR A 152 -10.39 2.28 -20.07
N ARG A 153 -9.84 3.41 -19.62
CA ARG A 153 -10.09 4.72 -20.26
C ARG A 153 -9.57 4.75 -21.70
N GLU A 154 -8.40 4.20 -21.95
CA GLU A 154 -7.81 4.08 -23.29
C GLU A 154 -8.71 3.26 -24.23
N VAL A 155 -9.24 2.12 -23.74
CA VAL A 155 -10.16 1.27 -24.52
C VAL A 155 -11.45 2.02 -24.84
N GLN A 156 -12.06 2.72 -23.89
CA GLN A 156 -13.28 3.50 -24.13
C GLN A 156 -13.09 4.61 -25.17
N VAL A 157 -11.95 5.30 -25.12
CA VAL A 157 -11.65 6.36 -26.12
C VAL A 157 -11.47 5.74 -27.50
N ASN A 158 -10.76 4.62 -27.61
CA ASN A 158 -10.61 3.90 -28.87
C ASN A 158 -11.94 3.36 -29.40
N GLU A 159 -12.78 2.81 -28.54
CA GLU A 159 -14.12 2.35 -28.90
C GLU A 159 -14.95 3.50 -29.50
N LYS A 160 -14.97 4.66 -28.84
CA LYS A 160 -15.71 5.84 -29.33
C LYS A 160 -15.18 6.35 -30.67
N ALA A 161 -13.86 6.34 -30.85
CA ALA A 161 -13.24 6.69 -32.12
C ALA A 161 -13.64 5.70 -33.23
N GLN A 162 -13.62 4.40 -32.95
CA GLN A 162 -14.03 3.37 -33.92
C GLN A 162 -15.52 3.43 -34.25
N GLU A 163 -16.38 3.70 -33.27
CA GLU A 163 -17.82 3.93 -33.50
C GLU A 163 -18.06 5.14 -34.43
N THR A 164 -17.29 6.21 -34.24
CA THR A 164 -17.35 7.39 -35.11
C THR A 164 -16.89 7.06 -36.52
N LEU A 165 -15.78 6.33 -36.67
CA LEU A 165 -15.28 5.88 -37.97
C LEU A 165 -16.27 4.94 -38.67
N LEU A 166 -16.90 4.03 -37.93
CA LEU A 166 -17.94 3.14 -38.46
C LEU A 166 -19.14 3.93 -38.97
N THR A 167 -19.59 4.93 -38.22
CA THR A 167 -20.70 5.82 -38.62
C THR A 167 -20.33 6.55 -39.91
N GLN A 168 -19.16 7.19 -39.96
CA GLN A 168 -18.69 7.90 -41.16
C GLN A 168 -18.56 6.98 -42.38
N ALA A 169 -18.04 5.76 -42.21
CA ALA A 169 -17.92 4.79 -43.29
C ALA A 169 -19.29 4.31 -43.77
N THR A 170 -20.26 4.15 -42.85
CA THR A 170 -21.64 3.79 -43.17
C THR A 170 -22.33 4.91 -43.95
N ASP A 171 -22.22 6.15 -43.47
CA ASP A 171 -22.78 7.33 -44.14
C ASP A 171 -22.18 7.54 -45.52
N ALA A 172 -20.86 7.35 -45.68
CA ALA A 172 -20.19 7.47 -46.97
C ALA A 172 -20.64 6.37 -47.95
N ARG A 173 -20.79 5.13 -47.47
CA ARG A 173 -21.34 4.03 -48.26
C ARG A 173 -22.78 4.33 -48.68
N ASP A 174 -23.60 4.79 -47.76
CA ASP A 174 -25.01 5.09 -48.01
C ASP A 174 -25.18 6.34 -48.89
N SER A 175 -24.26 7.31 -48.84
CA SER A 175 -24.26 8.43 -49.78
C SER A 175 -23.90 8.03 -51.21
N LEU A 176 -23.09 6.98 -51.39
CA LEU A 176 -22.68 6.50 -52.72
C LEU A 176 -23.65 5.47 -53.30
N SER A 177 -24.16 4.58 -52.46
CA SER A 177 -25.04 3.48 -52.84
C SER A 177 -26.52 3.75 -52.53
N GLY A 178 -26.82 4.85 -51.85
CA GLY A 178 -28.17 5.25 -51.50
C GLY A 178 -28.89 5.79 -52.72
N VAL A 179 -30.02 5.17 -53.01
CA VAL A 179 -30.99 5.68 -53.97
C VAL A 179 -31.63 6.93 -53.38
N ASN A 180 -31.45 8.07 -54.04
CA ASN A 180 -32.13 9.30 -53.65
C ASN A 180 -33.59 9.23 -54.13
N LEU A 181 -34.50 8.86 -53.23
CA LEU A 181 -35.93 8.70 -53.54
C LEU A 181 -36.56 9.96 -54.12
N ASP A 182 -36.07 11.15 -53.75
CA ASP A 182 -36.55 12.41 -54.30
C ASP A 182 -36.07 12.62 -55.75
N GLU A 183 -34.84 12.19 -56.06
CA GLU A 183 -34.30 12.24 -57.42
C GLU A 183 -34.94 11.17 -58.32
N GLU A 184 -35.19 9.96 -57.81
CA GLU A 184 -35.96 8.94 -58.51
C GLU A 184 -37.41 9.36 -58.71
N ALA A 185 -38.05 10.00 -57.73
CA ALA A 185 -39.42 10.51 -57.85
C ALA A 185 -39.51 11.66 -58.86
N ALA A 186 -38.55 12.59 -58.87
CA ALA A 186 -38.47 13.64 -59.87
C ALA A 186 -38.26 13.06 -61.28
N ASN A 187 -37.40 12.05 -61.42
CA ASN A 187 -37.21 11.34 -62.68
C ASN A 187 -38.46 10.57 -63.10
N LEU A 188 -39.16 9.91 -62.19
CA LEU A 188 -40.44 9.25 -62.44
C LEU A 188 -41.49 10.25 -62.93
N MET A 189 -41.65 11.38 -62.23
CA MET A 189 -42.56 12.46 -62.64
C MET A 189 -42.19 12.99 -64.03
N ARG A 190 -40.90 13.15 -64.32
CA ARG A 190 -40.41 13.57 -65.64
C ARG A 190 -40.76 12.55 -66.72
N TYR A 191 -40.58 11.25 -66.45
CA TYR A 191 -40.96 10.18 -67.38
C TYR A 191 -42.47 10.12 -67.59
N GLN A 192 -43.27 10.31 -66.54
CA GLN A 192 -44.73 10.37 -66.64
C GLN A 192 -45.18 11.57 -67.49
N MET A 193 -44.62 12.76 -67.26
CA MET A 193 -44.90 13.97 -68.05
C MET A 193 -44.45 13.81 -69.51
N ALA A 194 -43.29 13.21 -69.76
CA ALA A 194 -42.81 12.92 -71.11
C ALA A 194 -43.73 11.94 -71.83
N TYR A 195 -44.21 10.89 -71.15
CA TYR A 195 -45.15 9.92 -71.70
C TYR A 195 -46.51 10.56 -72.04
N GLN A 196 -47.06 11.36 -71.13
CA GLN A 196 -48.30 12.12 -71.38
C GLN A 196 -48.14 13.10 -72.55
N SER A 197 -47.00 13.78 -72.65
CA SER A 197 -46.67 14.68 -73.76
C SER A 197 -46.58 13.93 -75.08
N ALA A 198 -45.89 12.79 -75.11
CA ALA A 198 -45.81 11.93 -76.30
C ALA A 198 -47.19 11.42 -76.74
N ALA A 199 -48.05 11.01 -75.79
CA ALA A 199 -49.43 10.62 -76.08
C ALA A 199 -50.26 11.77 -76.66
N LYS A 200 -50.07 13.01 -76.17
CA LYS A 200 -50.73 14.19 -76.72
C LYS A 200 -50.27 14.50 -78.14
N VAL A 201 -48.96 14.41 -78.42
CA VAL A 201 -48.40 14.57 -79.76
C VAL A 201 -48.98 13.52 -80.73
N MET A 202 -49.07 12.25 -80.31
CA MET A 202 -49.71 11.20 -81.11
C MET A 202 -51.19 11.49 -81.38
N SER A 203 -51.94 11.97 -80.38
CA SER A 203 -53.34 12.36 -80.56
C SER A 203 -53.48 13.51 -81.57
N VAL A 204 -52.60 14.52 -81.52
CA VAL A 204 -52.61 15.61 -82.51
C VAL A 204 -52.23 15.10 -83.89
N ALA A 205 -51.24 14.21 -83.99
CA ALA A 205 -50.86 13.59 -85.26
C ALA A 205 -52.01 12.76 -85.86
N GLN A 206 -52.76 12.02 -85.04
CA GLN A 206 -53.96 11.29 -85.48
C GLN A 206 -55.03 12.26 -85.99
N THR A 207 -55.31 13.36 -85.27
CA THR A 207 -56.27 14.37 -85.74
C THR A 207 -55.84 15.00 -87.06
N LEU A 208 -54.55 15.34 -87.22
CA LEU A 208 -54.04 15.88 -88.49
C LEU A 208 -54.15 14.86 -89.63
N PHE A 209 -53.90 13.59 -89.35
CA PHE A 209 -54.04 12.51 -90.32
C PHE A 209 -55.50 12.33 -90.77
N ASP A 210 -56.44 12.33 -89.80
CA ASP A 210 -57.87 12.21 -90.08
C ASP A 210 -58.40 13.41 -90.88
N GLU A 211 -57.95 14.64 -90.59
CA GLU A 211 -58.31 15.85 -91.36
C GLU A 211 -57.77 15.81 -92.80
N VAL A 212 -56.52 15.38 -93.00
CA VAL A 212 -55.96 15.20 -94.36
C VAL A 212 -56.77 14.16 -95.14
N LEU A 213 -57.16 13.06 -94.51
CA LEU A 213 -58.02 12.05 -95.14
C LEU A 213 -59.41 12.61 -95.47
N ALA A 214 -60.00 13.43 -94.59
CA ALA A 214 -61.30 14.05 -94.81
C ALA A 214 -61.30 15.04 -95.99
N ILE A 215 -60.22 15.81 -96.17
CA ILE A 215 -60.06 16.73 -97.32
C ILE A 215 -59.79 15.97 -98.63
N SER A 216 -59.20 14.78 -98.56
CA SER A 216 -58.86 13.96 -99.74
C SER A 216 -60.05 13.19 -100.36
N ARG A 217 -61.22 13.23 -99.73
CA ARG A 217 -62.47 12.58 -100.19
C ARG A 217 -63.43 13.61 -100.79
#